data_AF-A0AAN7EZB1-F1
#
_entry.id   AF-A0AAN7EZB1-F1
#
_cell.length_a   1.000
_cell.length_b   1.000
_cell.length_c   1.000
_cell.angle_alpha   90.00
_cell.angle_beta   90.00
_cell.angle_gamma   90.00
#
_symmetry.space_group_name_H-M   'P 1'
#
loop_
_entity.id
_entity.type
_entity.pdbx_description
1 polymer ?
#
loop_
_entity_poly.entity_id
_entity_poly.type
_entity_poly.pdbx_seq_one_letter_code
_entity_poly.pdbx_strand_id
1 'polypeptide(L)'
;MFKFWGSQDQQPQPRPQDGSSQSWYPPSVVSSPNSSRPGTPSSASSSSFSSHRTSDRPQSPSHVSPAEAAGIIAVLKDKSVDELRKLLSDKDAYHHFLLSLDQVKIQNNLRDELRKETLQLARENLEKEPRIMELRNQCRIIRTTELAAAQEKLNELERKKEETLKFYSPQSLLQRLQDAMNKTDEESENLHKQLLDGDVDLGTFVQKYKKLRTTYHRRALIHLSAKTSSIG
;
A
#
# COMPACT_ATOMS: atom_id res chain seq x y z
N MET A 1 -2.00 -19.17 -53.74
CA MET A 1 -2.46 -20.57 -53.90
C MET A 1 -2.91 -21.04 -52.52
N PHE A 2 -4.22 -21.22 -52.34
CA PHE A 2 -4.86 -21.54 -51.05
C PHE A 2 -4.65 -23.01 -50.67
N LYS A 3 -4.53 -23.30 -49.38
CA LYS A 3 -4.88 -24.61 -48.80
C LYS A 3 -5.64 -24.42 -47.49
N PHE A 4 -6.77 -25.10 -47.43
CA PHE A 4 -7.80 -25.11 -46.39
C PHE A 4 -8.11 -26.59 -46.09
N TRP A 5 -8.07 -27.00 -44.82
CA TRP A 5 -8.84 -28.05 -44.10
C TRP A 5 -8.08 -28.36 -42.78
N GLY A 6 -8.68 -28.54 -41.60
CA GLY A 6 -10.08 -28.57 -41.21
C GLY A 6 -10.25 -28.62 -39.68
N SER A 7 -11.52 -28.52 -39.29
CA SER A 7 -12.10 -28.33 -37.96
C SER A 7 -11.85 -29.42 -36.92
N GLN A 8 -11.94 -29.02 -35.64
CA GLN A 8 -12.80 -29.73 -34.69
C GLN A 8 -13.41 -28.75 -33.67
N ASP A 9 -14.72 -28.88 -33.48
CA ASP A 9 -15.67 -28.07 -32.70
C ASP A 9 -15.36 -27.88 -31.20
N GLN A 10 -15.81 -26.73 -30.65
CA GLN A 10 -16.56 -26.72 -29.39
C GLN A 10 -17.40 -25.43 -29.18
N GLN A 11 -18.54 -25.64 -28.53
CA GLN A 11 -19.76 -24.83 -28.41
C GLN A 11 -19.66 -23.42 -27.75
N PRO A 12 -20.72 -22.58 -27.90
CA PRO A 12 -20.78 -21.21 -27.39
C PRO A 12 -21.58 -21.06 -26.09
N GLN A 13 -21.19 -20.12 -25.21
CA GLN A 13 -22.04 -19.54 -24.14
C GLN A 13 -21.41 -18.25 -23.54
N PRO A 14 -22.15 -17.40 -22.79
CA PRO A 14 -23.10 -16.39 -23.28
C PRO A 14 -22.78 -14.93 -22.83
N ARG A 15 -23.64 -13.98 -23.24
CA ARG A 15 -23.69 -12.52 -22.94
C ARG A 15 -23.42 -12.12 -21.48
N PRO A 16 -22.95 -10.88 -21.21
CA PRO A 16 -22.91 -10.31 -19.88
C PRO A 16 -24.30 -9.76 -19.47
N GLN A 17 -24.69 -10.02 -18.22
CA GLN A 17 -25.82 -9.38 -17.54
C GLN A 17 -25.35 -8.17 -16.75
N ASP A 18 -26.04 -7.04 -16.92
CA ASP A 18 -26.08 -5.92 -16.00
C ASP A 18 -26.56 -6.35 -14.61
N GLY A 19 -25.92 -5.80 -13.57
CA GLY A 19 -26.28 -6.05 -12.18
C GLY A 19 -25.68 -5.00 -11.25
N SER A 20 -26.50 -4.01 -10.91
CA SER A 20 -26.26 -3.00 -9.90
C SER A 20 -26.16 -3.59 -8.49
N SER A 21 -25.16 -3.18 -7.71
CA SER A 21 -25.23 -3.10 -6.23
C SER A 21 -24.03 -2.30 -5.71
N GLN A 22 -24.32 -1.11 -5.14
CA GLN A 22 -23.34 -0.36 -4.36
C GLN A 22 -22.98 -1.16 -3.09
N SER A 23 -21.68 -1.41 -2.90
CA SER A 23 -21.13 -1.98 -1.67
C SER A 23 -20.08 -1.01 -1.13
N TRP A 24 -20.32 -0.50 0.07
CA TRP A 24 -19.51 0.50 0.79
C TRP A 24 -18.29 -0.11 1.53
N TYR A 25 -17.73 -1.23 1.05
CA TYR A 25 -16.54 -1.84 1.63
C TYR A 25 -15.55 -2.31 0.55
N PRO A 26 -14.24 -2.08 0.71
CA PRO A 26 -13.24 -2.53 -0.26
C PRO A 26 -13.05 -4.06 -0.16
N PRO A 27 -12.94 -4.79 -1.29
CA PRO A 27 -12.65 -6.22 -1.25
C PRO A 27 -11.19 -6.43 -0.87
N SER A 28 -10.97 -7.36 0.07
CA SER A 28 -9.62 -7.77 0.46
C SER A 28 -9.01 -8.64 -0.64
N VAL A 29 -7.96 -8.14 -1.28
CA VAL A 29 -7.18 -8.90 -2.25
C VAL A 29 -6.33 -9.95 -1.53
N VAL A 30 -6.66 -11.22 -1.76
CA VAL A 30 -5.76 -12.35 -1.52
C VAL A 30 -5.00 -12.61 -2.82
N SER A 31 -3.69 -12.35 -2.84
CA SER A 31 -2.69 -13.16 -3.56
C SER A 31 -1.26 -12.61 -3.38
N SER A 32 -0.39 -13.53 -2.94
CA SER A 32 1.06 -13.64 -3.19
C SER A 32 2.08 -13.09 -2.17
N PRO A 33 3.21 -13.81 -2.01
CA PRO A 33 4.02 -13.80 -0.79
C PRO A 33 5.38 -13.15 -1.02
N ASN A 34 5.73 -12.12 -0.23
CA ASN A 34 7.13 -11.91 0.17
C ASN A 34 7.27 -10.91 1.32
N SER A 35 8.19 -11.23 2.22
CA SER A 35 8.86 -10.45 3.27
C SER A 35 8.92 -8.93 3.03
N SER A 36 8.81 -7.99 4.00
CA SER A 36 9.37 -7.96 5.35
C SER A 36 8.66 -6.87 6.18
N ARG A 37 8.35 -7.12 7.45
CA ARG A 37 8.06 -6.07 8.46
C ARG A 37 8.81 -6.39 9.76
N PRO A 38 9.12 -5.37 10.59
CA PRO A 38 10.12 -5.47 11.66
C PRO A 38 9.62 -6.32 12.82
N GLY A 39 10.53 -7.14 13.37
CA GLY A 39 10.28 -7.96 14.55
C GLY A 39 10.15 -7.13 15.82
N THR A 40 9.17 -7.48 16.65
CA THR A 40 9.13 -7.13 18.06
C THR A 40 9.67 -8.30 18.90
N PRO A 41 10.33 -8.04 20.04
CA PRO A 41 11.09 -9.06 20.74
C PRO A 41 10.17 -10.03 21.48
N SER A 42 10.49 -11.31 21.37
CA SER A 42 9.96 -12.35 22.25
C SER A 42 10.82 -12.45 23.51
N SER A 43 10.20 -12.38 24.68
CA SER A 43 10.67 -13.05 25.89
C SER A 43 9.49 -13.29 26.81
N ALA A 44 9.37 -14.55 27.22
CA ALA A 44 8.28 -15.11 27.98
C ALA A 44 8.35 -14.74 29.47
N SER A 45 7.20 -14.45 30.06
CA SER A 45 6.84 -14.91 31.42
C SER A 45 5.36 -14.63 31.70
N SER A 46 4.57 -15.71 31.65
CA SER A 46 3.40 -16.02 32.50
C SER A 46 2.47 -14.90 32.97
N SER A 47 1.29 -14.82 32.34
CA SER A 47 0.00 -14.83 33.05
C SER A 47 -1.12 -15.10 32.03
N SER A 48 -1.66 -16.31 32.06
CA SER A 48 -2.78 -16.76 31.24
C SER A 48 -4.08 -16.07 31.64
N PHE A 49 -4.54 -15.12 30.84
CA PHE A 49 -5.94 -14.69 30.81
C PHE A 49 -6.57 -15.23 29.52
N SER A 50 -7.13 -16.43 29.64
CA SER A 50 -7.94 -17.07 28.62
C SER A 50 -9.33 -16.44 28.67
N SER A 51 -9.66 -15.56 27.74
CA SER A 51 -11.05 -15.23 27.43
C SER A 51 -11.74 -16.43 26.81
N HIS A 52 -12.39 -17.26 27.63
CA HIS A 52 -13.40 -18.18 27.13
C HIS A 52 -14.68 -17.39 26.84
N ARG A 53 -14.91 -17.12 25.55
CA ARG A 53 -16.26 -17.07 24.99
C ARG A 53 -16.72 -18.52 24.86
N THR A 54 -17.55 -18.96 25.80
CA THR A 54 -18.47 -20.07 25.59
C THR A 54 -19.86 -19.57 25.92
N SER A 55 -20.76 -19.83 24.97
CA SER A 55 -22.20 -19.67 25.10
C SER A 55 -22.69 -20.69 26.13
N ASP A 56 -22.66 -20.31 27.40
CA ASP A 56 -23.44 -20.97 28.44
C ASP A 56 -24.15 -19.89 29.24
N ARG A 57 -25.48 -20.02 29.29
CA ARG A 57 -26.34 -19.34 30.23
C ARG A 57 -25.68 -19.42 31.61
N PRO A 58 -25.26 -18.31 32.25
CA PRO A 58 -24.83 -18.40 33.63
C PRO A 58 -26.09 -18.69 34.44
N GLN A 59 -26.26 -19.94 34.85
CA GLN A 59 -27.08 -20.23 36.01
C GLN A 59 -26.53 -19.35 37.13
N SER A 60 -27.40 -18.49 37.67
CA SER A 60 -27.11 -17.63 38.81
C SER A 60 -26.37 -18.43 39.88
N PRO A 61 -25.14 -18.07 40.29
CA PRO A 61 -24.66 -18.54 41.57
C PRO A 61 -25.38 -17.70 42.62
N SER A 62 -26.57 -18.14 43.04
CA SER A 62 -27.30 -17.59 44.17
C SER A 62 -26.63 -18.00 45.48
N HIS A 63 -25.34 -17.73 45.62
CA HIS A 63 -24.61 -17.94 46.86
C HIS A 63 -23.93 -16.61 47.20
N VAL A 64 -24.61 -15.82 48.03
CA VAL A 64 -23.96 -14.79 48.84
C VAL A 64 -22.83 -15.45 49.61
N SER A 65 -21.64 -14.87 49.55
CA SER A 65 -20.51 -15.43 50.28
C SER A 65 -20.81 -15.42 51.79
N PRO A 66 -20.30 -16.40 52.57
CA PRO A 66 -20.54 -16.44 54.02
C PRO A 66 -20.17 -15.12 54.74
N ALA A 67 -19.15 -14.41 54.23
CA ALA A 67 -18.75 -13.11 54.74
C ALA A 67 -19.77 -12.00 54.45
N GLU A 68 -20.31 -11.93 53.23
CA GLU A 68 -21.37 -10.97 52.86
C GLU A 68 -22.66 -11.26 53.63
N ALA A 69 -23.04 -12.54 53.76
CA ALA A 69 -24.20 -12.96 54.53
C ALA A 69 -24.04 -12.60 56.02
N ALA A 70 -22.86 -12.83 56.61
CA ALA A 70 -22.58 -12.46 58.00
C ALA A 70 -22.69 -10.95 58.24
N GLY A 71 -22.24 -10.12 57.30
CA GLY A 71 -22.37 -8.66 57.37
C GLY A 71 -23.84 -8.21 57.38
N ILE A 72 -24.69 -8.79 56.52
CA ILE A 72 -26.12 -8.47 56.49
C ILE A 72 -26.82 -8.96 57.77
N ILE A 73 -26.49 -10.16 58.25
CA ILE A 73 -27.05 -10.73 59.48
C ILE A 73 -26.68 -9.88 60.70
N ALA A 74 -25.47 -9.32 60.75
CA ALA A 74 -25.06 -8.41 61.83
C ALA A 74 -25.96 -7.17 61.90
N VAL A 75 -26.25 -6.54 60.75
CA VAL A 75 -27.12 -5.36 60.68
C VAL A 75 -28.58 -5.68 61.03
N LEU A 76 -29.04 -6.89 60.72
CA LEU A 76 -30.38 -7.36 61.09
C LEU A 76 -30.52 -7.69 62.59
N LYS A 77 -29.44 -8.15 63.22
CA LYS A 77 -29.41 -8.53 64.64
C LYS A 77 -29.66 -7.35 65.58
N ASP A 78 -29.27 -6.15 65.17
CA ASP A 78 -29.41 -4.93 65.97
C ASP A 78 -30.80 -4.27 65.85
N LYS A 79 -31.73 -4.87 65.09
CA LYS A 79 -33.10 -4.37 64.91
C LYS A 79 -34.08 -4.96 65.91
N SER A 80 -35.11 -4.17 66.27
CA SER A 80 -36.18 -4.66 67.13
C SER A 80 -37.12 -5.64 66.41
N VAL A 81 -37.89 -6.43 67.16
CA VAL A 81 -38.87 -7.38 66.59
C VAL A 81 -39.92 -6.65 65.75
N ASP A 82 -40.35 -5.46 66.16
CA ASP A 82 -41.33 -4.66 65.42
C ASP A 82 -40.75 -4.14 64.11
N GLU A 83 -39.48 -3.72 64.11
CA GLU A 83 -38.77 -3.31 62.90
C GLU A 83 -38.57 -4.49 61.93
N LEU A 84 -38.26 -5.68 62.43
CA LEU A 84 -38.13 -6.89 61.62
C LEU A 84 -39.49 -7.33 61.04
N ARG A 85 -40.58 -7.25 61.81
CA ARG A 85 -41.95 -7.51 61.31
C ARG A 85 -42.37 -6.51 60.25
N LYS A 86 -42.02 -5.23 60.45
CA LYS A 86 -42.22 -4.17 59.47
C LYS A 86 -41.43 -4.46 58.20
N LEU A 87 -40.15 -4.81 58.32
CA LEU A 87 -39.29 -5.17 57.19
C LEU A 87 -39.83 -6.36 56.38
N LEU A 88 -40.49 -7.31 57.04
CA LEU A 88 -41.09 -8.48 56.39
C LEU A 88 -42.43 -8.17 55.69
N SER A 89 -43.18 -7.19 56.21
CA SER A 89 -44.57 -6.93 55.80
C SER A 89 -44.72 -5.71 54.87
N ASP A 90 -43.80 -4.75 54.97
CA ASP A 90 -43.76 -3.50 54.19
C ASP A 90 -42.62 -3.55 53.17
N LYS A 91 -42.99 -3.58 51.90
CA LYS A 91 -42.06 -3.67 50.76
C LYS A 91 -41.18 -2.42 50.62
N ASP A 92 -41.72 -1.24 50.96
CA ASP A 92 -40.97 0.01 50.85
C ASP A 92 -39.97 0.11 52.00
N ALA A 93 -40.36 -0.31 53.21
CA ALA A 93 -39.43 -0.44 54.33
C ALA A 93 -38.28 -1.42 54.01
N TYR A 94 -38.57 -2.54 53.35
CA TYR A 94 -37.56 -3.47 52.85
C TYR A 94 -36.63 -2.85 51.80
N HIS A 95 -37.20 -2.15 50.83
CA HIS A 95 -36.41 -1.52 49.77
C HIS A 95 -35.49 -0.42 50.33
N HIS A 96 -35.98 0.41 51.25
CA HIS A 96 -35.17 1.42 51.93
C HIS A 96 -34.05 0.79 52.76
N PHE A 97 -34.33 -0.31 53.47
CA PHE A 97 -33.29 -1.06 54.17
C PHE A 97 -32.24 -1.62 53.22
N LEU A 98 -32.66 -2.22 52.10
CA LEU A 98 -31.74 -2.76 51.10
C LEU A 98 -30.81 -1.66 50.53
N LEU A 99 -31.35 -0.49 50.21
CA LEU A 99 -30.55 0.66 49.75
C LEU A 99 -29.65 1.25 50.84
N SER A 100 -29.98 1.02 52.12
CA SER A 100 -29.15 1.45 53.25
C SER A 100 -27.93 0.56 53.48
N LEU A 101 -27.92 -0.67 52.96
CA LEU A 101 -26.79 -1.60 53.08
C LEU A 101 -25.59 -1.09 52.28
N ASP A 102 -24.42 -1.08 52.92
CA ASP A 102 -23.20 -0.55 52.30
C ASP A 102 -22.77 -1.37 51.08
N GLN A 103 -22.99 -2.68 51.08
CA GLN A 103 -22.75 -3.53 49.90
C GLN A 103 -23.55 -3.05 48.68
N VAL A 104 -24.82 -2.67 48.88
CA VAL A 104 -25.71 -2.19 47.80
C VAL A 104 -25.31 -0.78 47.35
N LYS A 105 -24.92 0.09 48.29
CA LYS A 105 -24.39 1.43 47.96
C LYS A 105 -23.09 1.34 47.15
N ILE A 106 -22.16 0.48 47.56
CA ILE A 106 -20.87 0.27 46.87
C ILE A 106 -21.12 -0.22 45.45
N GLN A 107 -21.98 -1.23 45.27
CA GLN A 107 -22.31 -1.75 43.94
C GLN A 107 -23.01 -0.72 43.04
N ASN A 108 -23.96 0.06 43.60
CA ASN A 108 -24.62 1.12 42.85
C ASN A 108 -23.63 2.22 42.43
N ASN A 109 -22.75 2.64 43.34
CA ASN A 109 -21.73 3.63 43.05
C ASN A 109 -20.77 3.14 41.95
N LEU A 110 -20.28 1.90 42.07
CA LEU A 110 -19.43 1.29 41.06
C LEU A 110 -20.12 1.26 39.69
N ARG A 111 -21.38 0.83 39.63
CA ARG A 111 -22.18 0.84 38.39
C ARG A 111 -22.27 2.23 37.78
N ASP A 112 -22.51 3.25 38.60
CA ASP A 112 -22.71 4.61 38.13
C ASP A 112 -21.40 5.26 37.65
N GLU A 113 -20.28 5.00 38.34
CA GLU A 113 -18.94 5.38 37.86
C GLU A 113 -18.58 4.68 36.55
N LEU A 114 -18.80 3.36 36.42
CA LEU A 114 -18.57 2.65 35.15
C LEU A 114 -19.40 3.25 34.00
N ARG A 115 -20.67 3.59 34.27
CA ARG A 115 -21.53 4.22 33.26
C ARG A 115 -20.97 5.58 32.84
N LYS A 116 -20.52 6.37 33.81
CA LYS A 116 -19.95 7.71 33.58
C LYS A 116 -18.65 7.63 32.78
N GLU A 117 -17.72 6.75 33.15
CA GLU A 117 -16.46 6.53 32.43
C GLU A 117 -16.71 6.05 31.01
N THR A 118 -17.62 5.10 30.82
CA THR A 118 -17.98 4.59 29.48
C THR A 118 -18.53 5.70 28.59
N LEU A 119 -19.41 6.56 29.12
CA LEU A 119 -19.95 7.70 28.39
C LEU A 119 -18.87 8.73 28.07
N GLN A 120 -17.96 9.00 29.00
CA GLN A 120 -16.86 9.93 28.79
C GLN A 120 -15.92 9.43 27.68
N LEU A 121 -15.51 8.16 27.72
CA LEU A 121 -14.70 7.54 26.67
C LEU A 121 -15.39 7.58 25.31
N ALA A 122 -16.70 7.31 25.27
CA ALA A 122 -17.47 7.37 24.02
C ALA A 122 -17.47 8.80 23.43
N ARG A 123 -17.64 9.83 24.26
CA ARG A 123 -17.59 11.23 23.84
C ARG A 123 -16.19 11.60 23.31
N GLU A 124 -15.14 11.27 24.06
CA GLU A 124 -13.77 11.55 23.64
C GLU A 124 -13.36 10.81 22.35
N ASN A 125 -13.96 9.67 22.08
CA ASN A 125 -13.75 8.95 20.82
C ASN A 125 -14.46 9.65 19.65
N LEU A 126 -15.70 10.09 19.85
CA LEU A 126 -16.45 10.86 18.85
C LEU A 126 -15.77 12.20 18.53
N GLU A 127 -15.20 12.87 19.55
CA GLU A 127 -14.45 14.11 19.35
C GLU A 127 -13.17 13.95 18.51
N LYS A 128 -12.57 12.74 18.52
CA LYS A 128 -11.38 12.43 17.70
C LYS A 128 -11.73 12.11 16.25
N GLU A 129 -12.97 11.71 15.97
CA GLU A 129 -13.45 11.36 14.62
C GLU A 129 -13.19 12.45 13.56
N PRO A 130 -13.54 13.73 13.77
CA PRO A 130 -13.29 14.78 12.77
C PRO A 130 -11.80 14.93 12.47
N ARG A 131 -10.93 14.84 13.49
CA ARG A 131 -9.48 14.94 13.30
C ARG A 131 -8.93 13.75 12.51
N ILE A 132 -9.42 12.54 12.77
CA ILE A 132 -9.05 11.34 12.00
C ILE A 132 -9.49 11.49 10.54
N MET A 133 -10.69 12.00 10.30
CA MET A 133 -11.22 12.21 8.96
C MET A 133 -10.41 13.26 8.18
N GLU A 134 -10.06 14.37 8.83
CA GLU A 134 -9.21 15.42 8.25
C GLU A 134 -7.84 14.87 7.85
N LEU A 135 -7.16 14.15 8.75
CA LEU A 135 -5.85 13.56 8.46
C LEU A 135 -5.93 12.54 7.32
N ARG A 136 -6.98 11.71 7.27
CA ARG A 136 -7.21 10.79 6.15
C ARG A 136 -7.38 11.53 4.82
N ASN A 137 -8.12 12.64 4.83
CA ASN A 137 -8.31 13.48 3.65
C ASN A 137 -6.99 14.12 3.20
N GLN A 138 -6.20 14.67 4.12
CA GLN A 138 -4.89 15.26 3.83
C GLN A 138 -3.95 14.21 3.22
N CYS A 139 -3.84 13.02 3.81
CA CYS A 139 -3.05 11.93 3.25
C CYS A 139 -3.50 11.52 1.85
N ARG A 140 -4.81 11.51 1.60
CA ARG A 140 -5.36 11.23 0.27
C ARG A 140 -4.92 12.31 -0.73
N ILE A 141 -5.08 13.59 -0.38
CA ILE A 141 -4.69 14.71 -1.24
C ILE A 141 -3.20 14.60 -1.58
N ILE A 142 -2.32 14.55 -0.58
CA ILE A 142 -0.85 14.44 -0.77
C ILE A 142 -0.50 13.28 -1.69
N ARG A 143 -1.13 12.11 -1.51
CA ARG A 143 -0.88 10.94 -2.36
C ARG A 143 -1.31 11.18 -3.81
N THR A 144 -2.47 11.80 -4.02
CA THR A 144 -3.05 12.00 -5.36
C THR A 144 -2.51 13.22 -6.11
N THR A 145 -1.94 14.21 -5.41
CA THR A 145 -1.45 15.44 -6.01
C THR A 145 0.08 15.47 -5.98
N GLU A 146 0.66 15.68 -4.80
CA GLU A 146 2.09 15.94 -4.63
C GLU A 146 2.93 14.71 -4.97
N LEU A 147 2.58 13.55 -4.44
CA LEU A 147 3.33 12.31 -4.68
C LEU A 147 3.20 11.88 -6.14
N ALA A 148 2.00 11.96 -6.72
CA ALA A 148 1.77 11.62 -8.11
C ALA A 148 2.60 12.53 -9.06
N ALA A 149 2.57 13.85 -8.83
CA ALA A 149 3.33 14.82 -9.63
C ALA A 149 4.86 14.63 -9.47
N ALA A 150 5.33 14.36 -8.25
CA ALA A 150 6.74 14.08 -8.02
C ALA A 150 7.19 12.79 -8.73
N GLN A 151 6.36 11.75 -8.72
CA GLN A 151 6.66 10.50 -9.41
C GLN A 151 6.66 10.68 -10.94
N GLU A 152 5.71 11.43 -11.49
CA GLU A 152 5.70 11.76 -12.92
C GLU A 152 6.97 12.49 -13.34
N LYS A 153 7.37 13.52 -12.58
CA LYS A 153 8.61 14.27 -12.83
C LYS A 153 9.86 13.38 -12.73
N LEU A 154 9.90 12.47 -11.77
CA LEU A 154 10.99 11.50 -11.64
C LEU A 154 11.06 10.60 -12.88
N ASN A 155 9.94 10.01 -13.28
CA ASN A 155 9.87 9.13 -14.45
C ASN A 155 10.29 9.87 -15.73
N GLU A 156 9.90 11.14 -15.89
CA GLU A 156 10.32 11.94 -17.04
C GLU A 156 11.84 12.19 -17.05
N LEU A 157 12.43 12.49 -15.89
CA LEU A 157 13.88 12.69 -15.77
C LEU A 157 14.64 11.39 -16.03
N GLU A 158 14.14 10.26 -15.54
CA GLU A 158 14.72 8.94 -15.81
C GLU A 158 14.67 8.59 -17.30
N ARG A 159 13.55 8.86 -17.98
CA ARG A 159 13.45 8.71 -19.44
C ARG A 159 14.47 9.57 -20.17
N LYS A 160 14.59 10.85 -19.82
CA LYS A 160 15.57 11.77 -20.42
C LYS A 160 17.00 11.31 -20.20
N LYS A 161 17.31 10.80 -19.00
CA LYS A 161 18.61 10.22 -18.67
C LYS A 161 18.88 8.99 -19.53
N GLU A 162 17.92 8.07 -19.64
CA GLU A 162 18.07 6.85 -20.44
C GLU A 162 18.26 7.16 -21.93
N GLU A 163 17.49 8.09 -22.48
CA GLU A 163 17.64 8.56 -23.86
C GLU A 163 19.01 9.17 -24.11
N THR A 164 19.49 9.99 -23.18
CA THR A 164 20.83 10.61 -23.25
C THR A 164 21.91 9.53 -23.20
N LEU A 165 21.81 8.59 -22.27
CA LEU A 165 22.77 7.47 -22.16
C LEU A 165 22.76 6.59 -23.40
N LYS A 166 21.60 6.29 -23.97
CA LYS A 166 21.48 5.56 -25.25
C LYS A 166 22.11 6.35 -26.39
N PHE A 167 21.85 7.65 -26.48
CA PHE A 167 22.39 8.50 -27.54
C PHE A 167 23.91 8.63 -27.50
N TYR A 168 24.50 8.70 -26.31
CA TYR A 168 25.95 8.78 -26.08
C TYR A 168 26.60 7.43 -25.72
N SER A 169 25.89 6.32 -25.92
CA SER A 169 26.47 4.99 -25.69
C SER A 169 27.66 4.76 -26.63
N PRO A 170 28.69 4.02 -26.21
CA PRO A 170 29.82 3.69 -27.07
C PRO A 170 29.37 3.09 -28.42
N GLN A 171 28.36 2.21 -28.40
CA GLN A 171 27.82 1.59 -29.59
C GLN A 171 27.12 2.60 -30.54
N SER A 172 26.31 3.52 -30.01
CA SER A 172 25.63 4.53 -30.84
C SER A 172 26.62 5.53 -31.45
N LEU A 173 27.68 5.87 -30.73
CA LEU A 173 28.76 6.73 -31.23
C LEU A 173 29.58 6.02 -32.32
N LEU A 174 29.92 4.74 -32.11
CA LEU A 174 30.61 3.92 -33.11
C LEU A 174 29.75 3.74 -34.37
N GLN A 175 28.46 3.47 -34.22
CA GLN A 175 27.55 3.36 -35.36
C GLN A 175 27.49 4.66 -36.16
N ARG A 176 27.35 5.81 -35.50
CA ARG A 176 27.31 7.12 -36.17
C ARG A 176 28.63 7.45 -36.87
N LEU A 177 29.76 7.01 -36.30
CA LEU A 177 31.06 7.13 -36.92
C LEU A 177 31.16 6.25 -38.18
N GLN A 178 30.66 5.01 -38.12
CA GLN A 178 30.58 4.10 -39.26
C GLN A 178 29.68 4.66 -40.37
N ASP A 179 28.50 5.19 -40.03
CA ASP A 179 27.59 5.81 -40.99
C ASP A 179 28.26 7.02 -41.68
N ALA A 180 28.98 7.84 -40.92
CA ALA A 180 29.75 8.96 -41.47
C ALA A 180 30.92 8.50 -42.35
N MET A 181 31.51 7.32 -42.11
CA MET A 181 32.50 6.74 -43.01
C MET A 181 31.84 6.33 -44.32
N ASN A 182 30.76 5.55 -44.26
CA ASN A 182 30.03 5.07 -45.44
C ASN A 182 29.56 6.24 -46.31
N LYS A 183 29.02 7.30 -45.69
CA LYS A 183 28.60 8.51 -46.40
C LYS A 183 29.75 9.18 -47.16
N THR A 184 30.93 9.31 -46.55
CA THR A 184 32.08 9.93 -47.23
C THR A 184 32.67 9.02 -48.31
N ASP A 185 32.53 7.70 -48.18
CA ASP A 185 32.86 6.73 -49.22
C ASP A 185 31.91 6.90 -50.43
N GLU A 186 30.61 6.94 -50.18
CA GLU A 186 29.57 7.22 -51.20
C GLU A 186 29.78 8.58 -51.89
N GLU A 187 30.11 9.63 -51.14
CA GLU A 187 30.47 10.95 -51.71
C GLU A 187 31.70 10.85 -52.62
N SER A 188 32.68 10.01 -52.29
CA SER A 188 33.88 9.80 -53.12
C SER A 188 33.58 9.03 -54.40
N GLU A 189 32.68 8.04 -54.33
CA GLU A 189 32.18 7.30 -55.50
C GLU A 189 31.33 8.19 -56.41
N ASN A 190 30.48 9.05 -55.85
CA ASN A 190 29.70 10.02 -56.64
C ASN A 190 30.60 11.06 -57.30
N LEU A 191 31.65 11.52 -56.63
CA LEU A 191 32.65 12.39 -57.23
C LEU A 191 33.41 11.69 -58.36
N HIS A 192 33.66 10.38 -58.24
CA HIS A 192 34.26 9.59 -59.31
C HIS A 192 33.37 9.50 -60.54
N LYS A 193 32.05 9.29 -60.36
CA LYS A 193 31.07 9.34 -61.46
C LYS A 193 31.06 10.68 -62.17
N GLN A 194 31.05 11.80 -61.42
CA GLN A 194 31.11 13.15 -62.00
C GLN A 194 32.34 13.39 -62.88
N LEU A 195 33.49 12.77 -62.56
CA LEU A 195 34.68 12.84 -63.42
C LEU A 195 34.45 12.08 -64.74
N LEU A 196 33.82 10.91 -64.68
CA LEU A 196 33.52 10.10 -65.87
C LEU A 196 32.49 10.77 -66.78
N ASP A 197 31.51 11.45 -66.18
CA ASP A 197 30.48 12.19 -66.89
C ASP A 197 30.99 13.53 -67.47
N GLY A 198 32.20 13.94 -67.09
CA GLY A 198 32.83 15.19 -67.55
C GLY A 198 32.38 16.44 -66.80
N ASP A 199 31.60 16.30 -65.72
CA ASP A 199 31.09 17.39 -64.89
C ASP A 199 32.18 18.11 -64.09
N VAL A 200 33.32 17.43 -63.86
CA VAL A 200 34.45 17.94 -63.07
C VAL A 200 35.76 17.65 -63.80
N ASP A 201 36.66 18.65 -63.86
CA ASP A 201 37.99 18.47 -64.43
C ASP A 201 38.92 17.64 -63.51
N LEU A 202 39.96 17.04 -64.09
CA LEU A 202 40.88 16.17 -63.38
C LEU A 202 41.58 16.86 -62.19
N GLY A 203 41.94 18.14 -62.31
CA GLY A 203 42.60 18.89 -61.25
C GLY A 203 41.69 19.06 -60.03
N THR A 204 40.46 19.50 -60.28
CA THR A 204 39.43 19.65 -59.24
C THR A 204 39.05 18.30 -58.61
N PHE A 205 38.94 17.24 -59.41
CA PHE A 205 38.68 15.89 -58.92
C PHE A 205 39.76 15.45 -57.93
N VAL A 206 41.04 15.53 -58.29
CA VAL A 206 42.16 15.08 -57.44
C VAL A 206 42.15 15.81 -56.10
N GLN A 207 41.92 17.12 -56.09
CA GLN A 207 41.84 17.90 -54.85
C GLN A 207 40.67 17.46 -53.96
N LYS A 208 39.46 17.35 -54.52
CA LYS A 208 38.26 16.97 -53.76
C LYS A 208 38.34 15.52 -53.27
N TYR A 209 38.78 14.60 -54.13
CA TYR A 209 38.90 13.17 -53.81
C TYR A 209 39.91 12.94 -52.69
N LYS A 210 41.10 13.57 -52.77
CA LYS A 210 42.10 13.50 -51.69
C LYS A 210 41.53 13.95 -50.34
N LYS A 211 40.74 15.03 -50.32
CA LYS A 211 40.10 15.54 -49.09
C LYS A 211 39.08 14.54 -48.52
N LEU A 212 38.23 13.96 -49.38
CA LEU A 212 37.23 12.95 -48.97
C LEU A 212 37.92 11.69 -48.43
N ARG A 213 38.89 11.12 -49.16
CA ARG A 213 39.64 9.93 -48.71
C ARG A 213 40.41 10.17 -47.41
N THR A 214 41.04 11.33 -47.26
CA THR A 214 41.71 11.69 -45.99
C THR A 214 40.73 11.71 -44.82
N THR A 215 39.54 12.26 -45.03
CA THR A 215 38.48 12.29 -44.01
C THR A 215 37.97 10.89 -43.67
N TYR A 216 37.73 10.05 -44.69
CA TYR A 216 37.35 8.65 -44.52
C TYR A 216 38.40 7.88 -43.70
N HIS A 217 39.66 7.91 -44.12
CA HIS A 217 40.74 7.15 -43.46
C HIS A 217 40.98 7.64 -42.03
N ARG A 218 40.86 8.96 -41.76
CA ARG A 218 40.91 9.50 -40.40
C ARG A 218 39.80 8.92 -39.51
N ARG A 219 38.55 8.86 -40.01
CA ARG A 219 37.43 8.26 -39.27
C ARG A 219 37.62 6.75 -39.08
N ALA A 220 38.13 6.04 -40.09
CA ALA A 220 38.42 4.61 -40.02
C ALA A 220 39.42 4.26 -38.92
N LEU A 221 40.50 5.04 -38.78
CA LEU A 221 41.49 4.87 -37.72
C LEU A 221 40.89 5.12 -36.33
N ILE A 222 40.06 6.15 -36.18
CA ILE A 222 39.35 6.43 -34.91
C ILE A 222 38.39 5.28 -34.57
N HIS A 223 37.65 4.77 -35.56
CA HIS A 223 36.71 3.66 -35.35
C HIS A 223 37.43 2.36 -34.97
N LEU A 224 38.55 2.04 -35.63
CA LEU A 224 39.36 0.86 -35.33
C LEU A 224 39.97 0.93 -33.93
N SER A 225 40.55 2.07 -33.55
CA SER A 225 41.13 2.27 -32.21
C SER A 225 40.06 2.19 -31.11
N ALA A 226 38.89 2.78 -31.33
CA ALA A 226 37.79 2.71 -30.37
C ALA A 226 37.23 1.28 -30.21
N LYS A 227 37.08 0.52 -31.32
CA LYS A 227 36.64 -0.89 -31.26
C LYS A 227 37.64 -1.80 -30.54
N THR A 228 38.93 -1.60 -30.77
CA THR A 228 39.98 -2.42 -30.15
C THR A 228 40.17 -2.09 -28.67
N SER A 229 39.97 -0.82 -28.27
CA SER A 229 40.04 -0.40 -26.86
C SER A 229 38.83 -0.85 -26.02
N SER A 230 37.69 -1.11 -26.66
CA SER A 230 36.47 -1.60 -25.97
C SER A 230 36.48 -3.12 -25.71
N ILE A 231 37.49 -3.85 -26.22
CA ILE A 231 37.59 -5.32 -26.12
C ILE A 231 38.45 -5.80 -24.93
N GLY A 232 39.08 -4.88 -24.18
CA GLY A 232 39.86 -5.17 -22.97
C GLY A 232 39.17 -4.69 -21.70
#